data_AF-A0A953RLF8-F1
#
_entry.id   AF-A0A953RLF8-F1
#
_cell.length_a   1.000
_cell.length_b   1.000
_cell.length_c   1.000
_cell.angle_alpha   90.00
_cell.angle_beta   90.00
_cell.angle_gamma   90.00
#
_symmetry.space_group_name_H-M   'P 1'
#
loop_
_entity.id
_entity.type
_entity.pdbx_description
1 polymer ?
#
loop_
_entity_poly.entity_id
_entity_poly.type
_entity_poly.pdbx_seq_one_letter_code
_entity_poly.pdbx_strand_id
1 'polypeptide(L)'
;MKTSTFVLMGILLLGSFVSTQAADPVGASQMAMAFTGLTVMTSETTGICIAYWPIIGDFDMKSLFAGPLFGAPVADKEHAYLIFVSDWSMTVLPPNGAFNFLGMFVPGEATIYYSNRPDLRDWRDPTNRSTWGEPVAKFVRSAGLFQSADEGVSGTVTFSLTLTSSSTFTMNGKPFNFRTLIPHGMTCFETGIGDVESGTCVANGQGQ
;
A
#
# COMPACT_ATOMS: atom_id res chain seq x y z
N MET A 1 2.52 -35.44 48.17
CA MET A 1 3.52 -34.43 47.74
C MET A 1 3.84 -34.71 46.27
N LYS A 2 3.64 -33.85 45.27
CA LYS A 2 3.25 -32.44 45.16
C LYS A 2 2.30 -32.32 43.95
N THR A 3 1.15 -31.69 44.11
CA THR A 3 0.28 -31.28 43.01
C THR A 3 0.70 -29.88 42.56
N SER A 4 1.16 -29.76 41.32
CA SER A 4 1.49 -28.47 40.71
C SER A 4 0.24 -27.90 40.06
N THR A 5 -0.36 -26.91 40.71
CA THR A 5 -1.45 -26.09 40.16
C THR A 5 -0.85 -25.12 39.14
N PHE A 6 -1.19 -25.27 37.86
CA PHE A 6 -0.91 -24.26 36.86
C PHE A 6 -1.96 -23.15 36.97
N VAL A 7 -1.56 -22.00 37.51
CA VAL A 7 -2.36 -20.77 37.46
C VAL A 7 -2.16 -20.16 36.07
N LEU A 8 -3.19 -20.28 35.23
CA LEU A 8 -3.27 -19.55 33.97
C LEU A 8 -3.48 -18.07 34.32
N MET A 9 -2.39 -17.30 34.42
CA MET A 9 -2.48 -15.86 34.58
C MET A 9 -2.88 -15.28 33.23
N GLY A 10 -4.19 -15.12 33.04
CA GLY A 10 -4.77 -14.46 31.88
C GLY A 10 -4.30 -13.03 31.81
N ILE A 11 -3.34 -12.76 30.91
CA ILE A 11 -3.08 -11.41 30.45
C ILE A 11 -4.30 -11.03 29.60
N LEU A 12 -5.23 -10.29 30.19
CA LEU A 12 -6.21 -9.51 29.45
C LEU A 12 -5.45 -8.46 28.63
N LEU A 13 -5.01 -8.86 27.43
CA LEU A 13 -4.71 -7.91 26.36
C LEU A 13 -6.05 -7.29 25.95
N LEU A 14 -6.52 -6.33 26.75
CA LEU A 14 -7.42 -5.27 26.27
C LEU A 14 -6.59 -4.41 25.31
N GLY A 15 -6.24 -4.99 24.16
CA GLY A 15 -5.86 -4.22 22.99
C GLY A 15 -7.09 -3.40 22.64
N SER A 16 -7.03 -2.11 22.93
CA SER A 16 -8.07 -1.17 22.58
C SER A 16 -8.32 -1.25 21.08
N PHE A 17 -9.32 -2.02 20.66
CA PHE A 17 -9.93 -1.89 19.35
C PHE A 17 -10.71 -0.58 19.35
N VAL A 18 -10.00 0.56 19.43
CA VAL A 18 -10.58 1.82 18.99
C VAL A 18 -10.76 1.63 17.50
N SER A 19 -12.01 1.53 17.06
CA SER A 19 -12.37 1.62 15.65
C SER A 19 -11.83 2.95 15.14
N THR A 20 -10.68 2.93 14.48
CA THR A 20 -10.12 4.11 13.81
C THR A 20 -11.02 4.40 12.64
N GLN A 21 -11.79 5.49 12.67
CA GLN A 21 -12.43 5.93 11.46
C GLN A 21 -11.35 6.26 10.43
N ALA A 22 -11.57 6.05 9.14
CA ALA A 22 -10.61 6.42 8.12
C ALA A 22 -10.30 7.93 8.14
N ALA A 23 -11.16 8.74 8.76
CA ALA A 23 -10.91 10.15 9.02
C ALA A 23 -10.05 10.43 10.28
N ASP A 24 -9.96 9.47 11.20
CA ASP A 24 -9.17 9.59 12.43
C ASP A 24 -7.68 9.31 12.13
N PRO A 25 -6.76 9.99 12.82
CA PRO A 25 -5.34 9.72 12.68
C PRO A 25 -5.01 8.30 13.12
N VAL A 26 -4.31 7.57 12.26
CA VAL A 26 -3.76 6.26 12.60
C VAL A 26 -2.60 6.51 13.57
N GLY A 27 -2.63 5.84 14.72
CA GLY A 27 -1.56 5.91 15.69
C GLY A 27 -0.24 5.46 15.05
N ALA A 28 0.88 6.08 15.45
CA ALA A 28 2.18 5.65 14.98
C ALA A 28 2.36 4.14 15.20
N SER A 29 2.90 3.44 14.21
CA SER A 29 3.08 1.98 14.21
C SER A 29 1.80 1.14 14.11
N GLN A 30 0.63 1.75 13.86
CA GLN A 30 -0.59 0.99 13.51
C GLN A 30 -0.68 0.76 12.00
N MET A 31 -1.29 -0.35 11.60
CA MET A 31 -1.60 -0.63 10.20
C MET A 31 -2.61 0.42 9.71
N ALA A 32 -2.20 1.21 8.73
CA ALA A 32 -3.03 2.25 8.13
C ALA A 32 -3.79 1.72 6.92
N MET A 33 -3.11 0.91 6.11
CA MET A 33 -3.61 0.42 4.83
C MET A 33 -3.04 -0.95 4.47
N ALA A 34 -3.77 -1.71 3.68
CA ALA A 34 -3.29 -2.94 3.04
C ALA A 34 -3.60 -2.88 1.55
N PHE A 35 -2.67 -3.38 0.73
CA PHE A 35 -2.75 -3.31 -0.72
C PHE A 35 -2.60 -4.66 -1.41
N THR A 36 -3.10 -4.67 -2.62
CA THR A 36 -2.69 -5.57 -3.68
C THR A 36 -2.49 -4.74 -4.95
N GLY A 37 -1.67 -5.23 -5.85
CA GLY A 37 -1.32 -4.50 -7.05
C GLY A 37 -0.65 -5.39 -8.06
N LEU A 38 -0.07 -4.72 -9.04
CA LEU A 38 0.80 -5.33 -10.01
C LEU A 38 1.87 -4.33 -10.45
N THR A 39 2.96 -4.89 -10.94
CA THR A 39 4.02 -4.13 -11.56
C THR A 39 3.98 -4.35 -13.06
N VAL A 40 4.05 -3.25 -13.83
CA VAL A 40 4.24 -3.31 -15.28
C VAL A 40 5.69 -2.99 -15.60
N MET A 41 6.41 -4.00 -16.09
CA MET A 41 7.81 -3.87 -16.46
C MET A 41 7.97 -2.98 -17.71
N THR A 42 8.90 -2.03 -17.64
CA THR A 42 9.31 -1.21 -18.79
C THR A 42 10.72 -1.58 -19.28
N SER A 43 11.51 -2.22 -18.43
CA SER A 43 12.75 -2.92 -18.75
C SER A 43 13.04 -3.98 -17.67
N GLU A 44 14.19 -4.66 -17.72
CA GLU A 44 14.61 -5.61 -16.67
C GLU A 44 14.79 -4.94 -15.29
N THR A 45 15.05 -3.63 -15.25
CA THR A 45 15.37 -2.92 -14.01
C THR A 45 14.49 -1.70 -13.78
N THR A 46 13.44 -1.51 -14.58
CA THR A 46 12.49 -0.41 -14.44
C THR A 46 11.06 -0.87 -14.63
N GLY A 47 10.14 -0.26 -13.91
CA GLY A 47 8.73 -0.61 -14.01
C GLY A 47 7.83 0.43 -13.36
N ILE A 48 6.53 0.15 -13.41
CA ILE A 48 5.47 0.96 -12.84
C ILE A 48 4.70 0.08 -11.87
N CYS A 49 4.80 0.37 -10.58
CA CYS A 49 3.99 -0.25 -9.54
C CYS A 49 2.61 0.40 -9.54
N ILE A 50 1.55 -0.40 -9.63
CA ILE A 50 0.16 0.03 -9.60
C ILE A 50 -0.56 -0.79 -8.52
N ALA A 51 -0.89 -0.15 -7.41
CA ALA A 51 -1.56 -0.78 -6.29
C ALA A 51 -2.93 -0.16 -6.01
N TYR A 52 -3.80 -0.93 -5.37
CA TYR A 52 -5.10 -0.51 -4.86
C TYR A 52 -5.29 -1.08 -3.45
N TRP A 53 -6.25 -0.52 -2.71
CA TRP A 53 -6.31 -0.69 -1.26
C TRP A 53 -7.61 -1.36 -0.83
N PRO A 54 -7.61 -2.68 -0.59
CA PRO A 54 -8.74 -3.35 0.06
C PRO A 54 -9.01 -2.86 1.48
N ILE A 55 -8.01 -2.26 2.14
CA ILE A 55 -8.11 -1.74 3.50
C ILE A 55 -7.50 -0.34 3.55
N ILE A 56 -8.30 0.64 3.97
CA ILE A 56 -7.89 1.99 4.37
C ILE A 56 -8.70 2.39 5.60
N GLY A 57 -8.07 2.42 6.78
CA GLY A 57 -8.79 2.67 8.04
C GLY A 57 -9.97 1.70 8.22
N ASP A 58 -11.18 2.23 8.45
CA ASP A 58 -12.43 1.46 8.58
C ASP A 58 -13.37 1.55 7.37
N PHE A 59 -12.89 2.04 6.22
CA PHE A 59 -13.74 2.12 5.04
C PHE A 59 -14.26 0.74 4.63
N ASP A 60 -15.56 0.67 4.30
CA ASP A 60 -16.14 -0.54 3.75
C ASP A 60 -15.73 -0.75 2.28
N MET A 61 -15.89 -1.98 1.80
CA MET A 61 -15.57 -2.34 0.40
C MET A 61 -16.30 -1.46 -0.63
N LYS A 62 -17.52 -1.01 -0.34
CA LYS A 62 -18.31 -0.15 -1.23
C LYS A 62 -17.77 1.28 -1.29
N SER A 63 -17.00 1.69 -0.30
CA SER A 63 -16.31 2.98 -0.26
C SER A 63 -14.98 2.96 -1.02
N LEU A 64 -14.40 1.78 -1.20
CA LEU A 64 -13.09 1.60 -1.80
C LEU A 64 -13.17 1.15 -3.26
N PHE A 65 -14.22 0.43 -3.64
CA PHE A 65 -14.40 -0.13 -4.98
C PHE A 65 -15.78 0.15 -5.54
N ALA A 66 -15.80 0.51 -6.82
CA ALA A 66 -17.01 0.49 -7.62
C ALA A 66 -17.52 -0.95 -7.75
N GLY A 67 -18.84 -1.08 -7.83
CA GLY A 67 -19.50 -2.34 -8.13
C GLY A 67 -20.49 -2.14 -9.27
N PRO A 68 -20.85 -3.21 -9.99
CA PRO A 68 -21.98 -3.18 -10.90
C PRO A 68 -23.26 -2.81 -10.13
N LEU A 69 -24.22 -2.17 -10.82
CA LEU A 69 -25.43 -1.58 -10.23
C LEU A 69 -26.21 -2.53 -9.29
N PHE A 70 -26.09 -3.85 -9.48
CA PHE A 70 -26.74 -4.88 -8.68
C PHE A 70 -25.79 -5.96 -8.12
N GLY A 71 -24.48 -5.71 -8.07
CA GLY A 71 -23.51 -6.70 -7.59
C GLY A 71 -22.61 -6.20 -6.48
N ALA A 72 -21.78 -7.11 -5.97
CA ALA A 72 -20.77 -6.79 -4.97
C ALA A 72 -19.65 -5.94 -5.60
N PRO A 73 -18.99 -5.06 -4.82
CA PRO A 73 -17.77 -4.40 -5.25
C PRO A 73 -16.71 -5.43 -5.64
N VAL A 74 -15.94 -5.14 -6.69
CA VAL A 74 -14.86 -6.00 -7.18
C VAL A 74 -13.53 -5.43 -6.72
N ALA A 75 -12.74 -6.23 -6.00
CA ALA A 75 -11.46 -5.81 -5.45
C ALA A 75 -10.35 -5.93 -6.51
N ASP A 76 -10.36 -5.03 -7.50
CA ASP A 76 -9.34 -4.94 -8.55
C ASP A 76 -8.98 -3.47 -8.86
N LYS A 77 -7.99 -3.25 -9.74
CA LYS A 77 -7.57 -1.89 -10.11
C LYS A 77 -8.59 -1.16 -10.99
N GLU A 78 -9.35 -1.89 -11.80
CA GLU A 78 -10.39 -1.37 -12.70
C GLU A 78 -11.53 -0.72 -11.93
N HIS A 79 -11.84 -1.23 -10.74
CA HIS A 79 -12.95 -0.78 -9.92
C HIS A 79 -12.52 0.03 -8.70
N ALA A 80 -11.24 0.04 -8.31
CA ALA A 80 -10.77 0.80 -7.16
C ALA A 80 -10.94 2.32 -7.35
N TYR A 81 -11.60 3.01 -6.42
CA TYR A 81 -11.71 4.48 -6.48
C TYR A 81 -10.34 5.16 -6.27
N LEU A 82 -9.44 4.53 -5.53
CA LEU A 82 -8.08 4.97 -5.29
C LEU A 82 -7.08 3.98 -5.89
N ILE A 83 -6.10 4.50 -6.63
CA ILE A 83 -4.93 3.73 -7.05
C ILE A 83 -3.66 4.45 -6.60
N PHE A 84 -2.67 3.69 -6.17
CA PHE A 84 -1.32 4.14 -5.92
C PHE A 84 -0.47 3.81 -7.14
N VAL A 85 0.34 4.77 -7.60
CA VAL A 85 1.27 4.55 -8.69
C VAL A 85 2.65 5.10 -8.36
N SER A 86 3.68 4.28 -8.58
CA SER A 86 5.08 4.66 -8.43
C SER A 86 5.88 4.11 -9.61
N ASP A 87 6.53 4.99 -10.35
CA ASP A 87 7.61 4.55 -11.22
C ASP A 87 8.78 4.13 -10.33
N TRP A 88 9.45 3.06 -10.74
CA TRP A 88 10.58 2.56 -10.01
C TRP A 88 11.69 2.13 -10.97
N SER A 89 12.90 2.19 -10.43
CA SER A 89 14.05 1.53 -11.00
C SER A 89 14.85 0.85 -9.89
N MET A 90 15.65 -0.14 -10.27
CA MET A 90 16.49 -0.88 -9.34
C MET A 90 17.91 -1.08 -9.85
N THR A 91 18.82 -1.20 -8.91
CA THR A 91 20.18 -1.68 -9.16
C THR A 91 20.28 -3.11 -8.64
N VAL A 92 20.66 -4.04 -9.51
CA VAL A 92 20.95 -5.42 -9.10
C VAL A 92 22.25 -5.43 -8.32
N LEU A 93 22.21 -5.96 -7.10
CA LEU A 93 23.37 -6.10 -6.24
C LEU A 93 24.05 -7.46 -6.46
N PRO A 94 25.36 -7.56 -6.19
CA PRO A 94 26.05 -8.85 -6.23
C PRO A 94 25.39 -9.86 -5.27
N PRO A 95 25.31 -11.16 -5.66
CA PRO A 95 24.75 -12.19 -4.80
C PRO A 95 25.58 -12.35 -3.52
N ASN A 96 24.90 -12.61 -2.39
CA ASN A 96 25.54 -12.78 -1.09
C ASN A 96 25.53 -14.23 -0.58
N GLY A 97 25.06 -15.18 -1.40
CA GLY A 97 25.00 -16.61 -1.09
C GLY A 97 23.81 -17.05 -0.22
N ALA A 98 23.13 -16.11 0.45
CA ALA A 98 21.89 -16.37 1.18
C ALA A 98 20.64 -16.05 0.34
N PHE A 99 20.74 -15.00 -0.48
CA PHE A 99 19.75 -14.63 -1.49
C PHE A 99 20.38 -14.75 -2.88
N ASN A 100 19.64 -15.37 -3.79
CA ASN A 100 20.08 -15.55 -5.18
C ASN A 100 19.85 -14.29 -6.01
N PHE A 101 18.97 -13.40 -5.57
CA PHE A 101 18.77 -12.09 -6.16
C PHE A 101 18.56 -11.01 -5.09
N LEU A 102 19.22 -9.88 -5.28
CA LEU A 102 19.09 -8.67 -4.46
C LEU A 102 18.90 -7.47 -5.37
N GLY A 103 17.73 -6.84 -5.32
CA GLY A 103 17.43 -5.61 -6.05
C GLY A 103 17.36 -4.43 -5.09
N MET A 104 18.21 -3.42 -5.29
CA MET A 104 18.09 -2.15 -4.56
C MET A 104 17.23 -1.19 -5.35
N PHE A 105 16.00 -0.96 -4.90
CA PHE A 105 15.12 0.07 -5.43
C PHE A 105 15.68 1.44 -5.10
N VAL A 106 15.83 2.30 -6.11
CA VAL A 106 16.26 3.68 -5.88
C VAL A 106 15.10 4.54 -5.35
N PRO A 107 15.39 5.61 -4.58
CA PRO A 107 14.38 6.57 -4.18
C PRO A 107 13.63 7.13 -5.39
N GLY A 108 12.34 7.42 -5.20
CA GLY A 108 11.48 7.90 -6.27
C GLY A 108 10.25 8.62 -5.73
N GLU A 109 9.29 8.85 -6.60
CA GLU A 109 8.02 9.45 -6.23
C GLU A 109 6.88 8.43 -6.37
N ALA A 110 5.82 8.67 -5.62
CA ALA A 110 4.58 7.96 -5.80
C ALA A 110 3.39 8.90 -5.65
N THR A 111 2.30 8.56 -6.32
CA THR A 111 1.06 9.36 -6.30
C THR A 111 -0.13 8.44 -6.07
N ILE A 112 -1.05 8.85 -5.20
CA ILE A 112 -2.39 8.26 -5.13
C ILE A 112 -3.31 9.11 -5.99
N TYR A 113 -3.99 8.45 -6.93
CA TYR A 113 -5.02 9.02 -7.79
C TYR A 113 -6.41 8.60 -7.32
N TYR A 114 -7.34 9.54 -7.32
CA TYR A 114 -8.75 9.32 -7.04
C TYR A 114 -9.59 9.53 -8.30
N SER A 115 -10.49 8.62 -8.58
CA SER A 115 -11.54 8.81 -9.59
C SER A 115 -12.86 8.33 -9.01
N ASN A 116 -13.93 9.10 -9.18
CA ASN A 116 -15.30 8.65 -8.92
C ASN A 116 -15.89 7.82 -10.08
N ARG A 117 -15.14 7.69 -11.18
CA ARG A 117 -15.45 6.90 -12.38
C ARG A 117 -14.24 6.04 -12.74
N PRO A 118 -13.88 5.06 -11.88
CA PRO A 118 -12.73 4.20 -12.12
C PRO A 118 -12.90 3.35 -13.40
N ASP A 119 -14.15 3.14 -13.84
CA ASP A 119 -14.52 2.50 -15.11
C ASP A 119 -14.01 3.23 -16.36
N LEU A 120 -13.64 4.50 -16.24
CA LEU A 120 -13.12 5.30 -17.35
C LEU A 120 -11.58 5.27 -17.46
N ARG A 121 -10.88 4.58 -16.55
CA ARG A 121 -9.42 4.45 -16.63
C ARG A 121 -9.04 3.61 -17.85
N ASP A 122 -8.06 4.10 -18.60
CA ASP A 122 -7.47 3.37 -19.71
C ASP A 122 -6.15 2.71 -19.26
N TRP A 123 -6.12 1.38 -19.32
CA TRP A 123 -4.95 0.59 -18.93
C TRP A 123 -4.13 0.09 -20.12
N ARG A 124 -4.53 0.40 -21.36
CA ARG A 124 -3.84 -0.06 -22.57
C ARG A 124 -2.43 0.51 -22.68
N ASP A 125 -2.24 1.72 -22.17
CA ASP A 125 -0.94 2.35 -22.02
C ASP A 125 -0.75 2.79 -20.55
N PRO A 126 0.02 2.04 -19.75
CA PRO A 126 0.25 2.34 -18.34
C PRO A 126 1.13 3.58 -18.11
N THR A 127 1.70 4.17 -19.17
CA THR A 127 2.45 5.44 -19.06
C THR A 127 1.53 6.66 -19.19
N ASN A 128 0.35 6.48 -19.79
CA ASN A 128 -0.62 7.55 -19.97
C ASN A 128 -1.54 7.72 -18.75
N ARG A 129 -1.16 8.63 -17.85
CA ARG A 129 -1.87 8.89 -16.59
C ARG A 129 -3.10 9.80 -16.70
N SER A 130 -3.40 10.31 -17.89
CA SER A 130 -4.47 11.31 -18.08
C SER A 130 -5.88 10.80 -17.75
N THR A 131 -6.06 9.47 -17.72
CA THR A 131 -7.35 8.82 -17.46
C THR A 131 -7.48 8.34 -16.02
N TRP A 132 -6.44 8.43 -15.20
CA TRP A 132 -6.37 7.77 -13.90
C TRP A 132 -7.15 8.47 -12.79
N GLY A 133 -7.53 9.73 -13.02
CA GLY A 133 -8.25 10.59 -12.08
C GLY A 133 -7.36 11.70 -11.53
N GLU A 134 -7.83 12.31 -10.44
CA GLU A 134 -7.18 13.45 -9.80
C GLU A 134 -6.09 12.98 -8.83
N PRO A 135 -4.87 13.55 -8.87
CA PRO A 135 -3.84 13.25 -7.88
C PRO A 135 -4.23 13.84 -6.52
N VAL A 136 -4.44 12.97 -5.52
CA VAL A 136 -4.93 13.37 -4.18
C VAL A 136 -3.91 13.25 -3.07
N ALA A 137 -2.84 12.48 -3.28
CA ALA A 137 -1.68 12.47 -2.39
C ALA A 137 -0.39 12.18 -3.17
N LYS A 138 0.71 12.82 -2.76
CA LYS A 138 2.05 12.58 -3.30
C LYS A 138 3.01 12.17 -2.20
N PHE A 139 3.93 11.29 -2.55
CA PHE A 139 4.91 10.72 -1.66
C PHE A 139 6.30 10.77 -2.27
N VAL A 140 7.31 10.90 -1.42
CA VAL A 140 8.68 10.52 -1.74
C VAL A 140 8.90 9.11 -1.18
N ARG A 141 9.22 8.16 -2.06
CA ARG A 141 9.58 6.78 -1.73
C ARG A 141 11.07 6.71 -1.42
N SER A 142 11.43 6.15 -0.28
CA SER A 142 12.82 5.87 0.08
C SER A 142 13.40 4.77 -0.81
N ALA A 143 14.72 4.55 -0.69
CA ALA A 143 15.30 3.31 -1.17
C ALA A 143 14.64 2.11 -0.48
N GLY A 144 14.62 0.98 -1.17
CA GLY A 144 14.12 -0.30 -0.66
C GLY A 144 15.03 -1.44 -1.11
N LEU A 145 14.95 -2.57 -0.41
CA LEU A 145 15.72 -3.76 -0.75
C LEU A 145 14.75 -4.91 -1.03
N PHE A 146 14.79 -5.42 -2.25
CA PHE A 146 14.08 -6.62 -2.64
C PHE A 146 15.01 -7.83 -2.53
N GLN A 147 14.53 -8.83 -1.80
CA GLN A 147 15.27 -10.02 -1.47
C GLN A 147 14.53 -11.23 -2.01
N SER A 148 15.21 -12.02 -2.84
CA SER A 148 14.64 -13.20 -3.48
C SER A 148 15.60 -14.39 -3.43
N ALA A 149 15.02 -15.55 -3.15
CA ALA A 149 15.72 -16.84 -3.15
C ALA A 149 15.57 -17.57 -4.50
N ASP A 150 14.68 -17.13 -5.38
CA ASP A 150 14.29 -17.78 -6.64
C ASP A 150 14.56 -16.88 -7.85
N GLU A 151 15.73 -16.23 -7.85
CA GLU A 151 16.25 -15.43 -8.97
C GLU A 151 15.34 -14.25 -9.38
N GLY A 152 14.57 -13.72 -8.44
CA GLY A 152 13.71 -12.56 -8.63
C GLY A 152 12.25 -12.90 -8.93
N VAL A 153 11.87 -14.19 -8.98
CA VAL A 153 10.48 -14.60 -9.26
C VAL A 153 9.54 -14.24 -8.11
N SER A 154 9.99 -14.41 -6.87
CA SER A 154 9.26 -13.98 -5.67
C SER A 154 10.20 -13.41 -4.63
N GLY A 155 9.67 -12.52 -3.80
CA GLY A 155 10.48 -11.89 -2.78
C GLY A 155 9.72 -10.86 -1.98
N THR A 156 10.44 -10.25 -1.06
CA THR A 156 9.89 -9.19 -0.22
C THR A 156 10.65 -7.90 -0.42
N VAL A 157 9.94 -6.78 -0.38
CA VAL A 157 10.54 -5.44 -0.31
C VAL A 157 9.94 -4.66 0.85
N THR A 158 10.80 -3.91 1.53
CA THR A 158 10.41 -2.92 2.52
C THR A 158 10.85 -1.55 2.03
N PHE A 159 9.93 -0.59 2.07
CA PHE A 159 10.21 0.80 1.72
C PHE A 159 9.34 1.75 2.53
N SER A 160 9.84 2.97 2.73
CA SER A 160 9.08 4.04 3.36
C SER A 160 8.61 5.06 2.33
N LEU A 161 7.44 5.61 2.58
CA LEU A 161 6.80 6.67 1.79
C LEU A 161 6.59 7.87 2.71
N THR A 162 7.18 9.01 2.39
CA THR A 162 6.96 10.26 3.10
C THR A 162 5.89 11.06 2.37
N LEU A 163 4.77 11.37 3.05
CA LEU A 163 3.71 12.19 2.47
C LEU A 163 4.21 13.64 2.26
N THR A 164 4.30 14.08 1.02
CA THR A 164 4.74 15.44 0.68
C THR A 164 3.57 16.38 0.43
N SER A 165 2.51 15.90 -0.22
CA SER A 165 1.28 16.67 -0.43
C SER A 165 0.03 15.79 -0.32
N SER A 166 -1.08 16.40 0.07
CA SER A 166 -2.38 15.76 0.14
C SER A 166 -3.47 16.81 0.00
N SER A 167 -4.43 16.56 -0.89
CA SER A 167 -5.61 17.41 -1.08
C SER A 167 -6.84 16.77 -0.48
N THR A 168 -7.79 17.59 -0.07
CA THR A 168 -9.09 17.09 0.39
C THR A 168 -9.95 16.76 -0.82
N PHE A 169 -10.55 15.58 -0.83
CA PHE A 169 -11.50 15.16 -1.85
C PHE A 169 -12.72 14.50 -1.21
N THR A 170 -13.78 14.30 -1.99
CA THR A 170 -15.02 13.67 -1.48
C THR A 170 -15.02 12.19 -1.83
N MET A 171 -15.06 11.34 -0.81
CA MET A 171 -15.20 9.89 -0.92
C MET A 171 -16.47 9.49 -0.17
N ASN A 172 -17.41 8.82 -0.85
CA ASN A 172 -18.71 8.43 -0.30
C ASN A 172 -19.46 9.57 0.42
N GLY A 173 -19.43 10.76 -0.20
CA GLY A 173 -20.11 11.96 0.33
C GLY A 173 -19.44 12.58 1.55
N LYS A 174 -18.29 12.08 2.00
CA LYS A 174 -17.52 12.63 3.12
C LYS A 174 -16.21 13.23 2.64
N PRO A 175 -15.75 14.35 3.23
CA PRO A 175 -14.41 14.87 2.96
C PRO A 175 -13.36 13.91 3.54
N PHE A 176 -12.35 13.59 2.73
CA PHE A 176 -11.22 12.75 3.12
C PHE A 176 -9.91 13.41 2.69
N ASN A 177 -8.87 13.24 3.49
CA ASN A 177 -7.54 13.77 3.22
C ASN A 177 -6.48 12.85 3.84
N PHE A 178 -5.52 12.35 3.06
CA PHE A 178 -4.48 11.45 3.58
C PHE A 178 -3.62 12.05 4.68
N ARG A 179 -3.55 13.38 4.81
CA ARG A 179 -2.84 14.06 5.90
C ARG A 179 -3.51 13.83 7.26
N THR A 180 -4.80 13.49 7.31
CA THR A 180 -5.44 13.11 8.57
C THR A 180 -5.07 11.68 8.95
N LEU A 181 -5.06 10.75 7.99
CA LEU A 181 -4.78 9.33 8.22
C LEU A 181 -3.30 9.03 8.48
N ILE A 182 -2.41 9.53 7.61
CA ILE A 182 -0.96 9.25 7.58
C ILE A 182 -0.15 10.54 7.40
N PRO A 183 -0.18 11.49 8.36
CA PRO A 183 0.43 12.81 8.22
C PRO A 183 1.93 12.80 7.90
N HIS A 184 2.64 11.75 8.31
CA HIS A 184 4.08 11.56 8.10
C HIS A 184 4.39 10.49 7.06
N GLY A 185 3.36 10.02 6.35
CA GLY A 185 3.44 8.88 5.45
C GLY A 185 3.47 7.54 6.21
N MET A 186 4.10 6.55 5.59
CA MET A 186 3.99 5.15 6.00
C MET A 186 5.23 4.34 5.63
N THR A 187 5.38 3.17 6.25
CA THR A 187 6.34 2.15 5.84
C THR A 187 5.58 0.92 5.39
N CYS A 188 5.88 0.45 4.19
CA CYS A 188 5.19 -0.66 3.55
C CYS A 188 6.07 -1.89 3.51
N PHE A 189 5.44 -3.04 3.72
CA PHE A 189 6.01 -4.36 3.63
C PHE A 189 5.25 -5.11 2.55
N GLU A 190 5.97 -5.51 1.51
CA GLU A 190 5.40 -6.06 0.30
C GLU A 190 5.97 -7.46 0.05
N THR A 191 5.13 -8.33 -0.49
CA THR A 191 5.52 -9.58 -1.13
C THR A 191 5.13 -9.51 -2.60
N GLY A 192 6.08 -9.79 -3.48
CA GLY A 192 5.88 -9.92 -4.92
C GLY A 192 5.95 -11.40 -5.36
N ILE A 193 5.11 -11.79 -6.31
CA ILE A 193 5.15 -13.09 -7.00
C ILE A 193 4.88 -12.86 -8.48
N GLY A 194 5.88 -13.03 -9.34
CA GLY A 194 5.81 -12.60 -10.72
C GLY A 194 5.49 -11.10 -10.79
N ASP A 195 4.45 -10.74 -11.55
CA ASP A 195 4.03 -9.34 -11.71
C ASP A 195 3.05 -8.86 -10.63
N VAL A 196 2.59 -9.73 -9.72
CA VAL A 196 1.61 -9.37 -8.69
C VAL A 196 2.28 -9.06 -7.36
N GLU A 197 1.72 -8.09 -6.65
CA GLU A 197 2.23 -7.61 -5.36
C GLU A 197 1.10 -7.50 -4.34
N SER A 198 1.42 -7.72 -3.07
CA SER A 198 0.51 -7.45 -1.96
C SER A 198 1.29 -7.14 -0.70
N GLY A 199 0.70 -6.33 0.16
CA GLY A 199 1.39 -5.89 1.36
C GLY A 199 0.54 -5.10 2.32
N THR A 200 1.20 -4.64 3.37
CA THR A 200 0.61 -3.80 4.40
C THR A 200 1.50 -2.60 4.65
N CYS A 201 0.88 -1.47 4.98
CA CYS A 201 1.57 -0.24 5.30
C CYS A 201 1.20 0.23 6.70
N VAL A 202 2.22 0.59 7.45
CA VAL A 202 2.14 1.04 8.84
C VAL A 202 2.40 2.55 8.88
N ALA A 203 1.58 3.28 9.63
CA ALA A 203 1.73 4.74 9.76
C ALA A 203 3.07 5.10 10.45
N ASN A 204 3.81 6.02 9.84
CA ASN A 204 5.03 6.54 10.44
C ASN A 204 4.68 7.54 11.55
N GLY A 205 5.42 7.48 12.67
CA GLY A 205 5.37 8.51 13.70
C GLY A 205 6.09 9.80 13.28
N GLN A 206 6.02 10.84 14.11
CA GLN A 206 6.92 11.99 13.96
C GLN A 206 8.37 11.50 14.14
N GLY A 207 9.19 11.67 13.11
CA GLY A 207 10.64 11.57 13.27
C GLY A 207 11.08 12.64 14.27
N GLN A 208 11.77 12.21 15.33
CA GLN A 208 12.47 13.11 16.24
C GLN A 208 13.73 13.66 15.57
#